data_AF-A0A6N9VH17-F1
#
_entry.id   AF-A0A6N9VH17-F1
#
_cell.length_a   1.000
_cell.length_b   1.000
_cell.length_c   1.000
_cell.angle_alpha   90.00
_cell.angle_beta   90.00
_cell.angle_gamma   90.00
#
_symmetry.space_group_name_H-M   'P 1'
#
loop_
_entity.id
_entity.type
_entity.pdbx_description
1 polymer ?
#
loop_
_entity_poly.entity_id
_entity_poly.type
_entity_poly.pdbx_seq_one_letter_code
_entity_poly.pdbx_strand_id
1 'polypeptide(L)' 'MARPATGETKLRNVRVPDELWSAAMAEAKAEGRTLTDVIVSDLHRYVNRRRRERGALDGEAQRSGESDNHPK' A
#
# COMPACT_ATOMS: atom_id res chain seq x y z
N MET A 1 -24.17 -8.66 -1.70
CA MET A 1 -22.84 -8.04 -1.91
C MET A 1 -22.72 -7.67 -3.38
N ALA A 2 -22.75 -6.38 -3.72
CA ALA A 2 -22.70 -5.93 -5.12
C ALA A 2 -21.28 -6.13 -5.67
N ARG A 3 -21.17 -6.90 -6.76
CA ARG A 3 -19.93 -7.02 -7.55
C ARG A 3 -19.55 -5.61 -8.03
N PRO A 4 -18.30 -5.14 -7.81
CA PRO A 4 -17.88 -3.83 -8.29
C PRO A 4 -18.12 -3.72 -9.80
N ALA A 5 -18.44 -2.52 -10.29
CA ALA A 5 -18.70 -2.24 -11.70
C ALA A 5 -17.44 -2.54 -12.54
N THR A 6 -17.29 -3.79 -12.96
CA THR A 6 -16.14 -4.33 -13.70
C THR A 6 -15.91 -3.66 -15.05
N GLY A 7 -16.81 -2.77 -15.50
CA GLY A 7 -16.69 -2.02 -16.75
C GLY A 7 -15.82 -0.76 -16.70
N GLU A 8 -15.61 -0.16 -15.52
CA GLU A 8 -14.91 1.14 -15.43
C GLU A 8 -13.44 1.02 -15.02
N THR A 9 -13.08 -0.06 -14.34
CA THR A 9 -11.72 -0.22 -13.82
C THR A 9 -10.78 -0.74 -14.91
N LYS A 10 -9.89 0.14 -15.40
CA LYS A 10 -8.88 -0.24 -16.41
C LYS A 10 -8.04 -1.43 -15.95
N LEU A 11 -7.75 -2.34 -16.88
CA LEU A 11 -6.80 -3.43 -16.65
C LEU A 11 -5.39 -2.88 -16.45
N ARG A 12 -4.63 -3.48 -15.54
CA ARG A 12 -3.20 -3.20 -15.34
C ARG A 12 -2.44 -4.52 -15.44
N ASN A 13 -1.42 -4.54 -16.30
CA ASN A 13 -0.54 -5.68 -16.45
C ASN A 13 0.75 -5.43 -15.66
N VAL A 14 1.18 -6.41 -14.87
CA VAL A 14 2.41 -6.37 -14.09
C VAL A 14 3.23 -7.63 -14.36
N ARG A 15 4.56 -7.50 -14.32
CA ARG A 15 5.46 -8.65 -14.42
C ARG A 15 5.83 -9.09 -13.01
N VAL A 16 5.49 -10.33 -12.68
CA VAL A 16 5.76 -10.95 -11.39
C VAL A 16 6.44 -12.29 -11.65
N PRO A 17 7.50 -12.67 -10.93
CA PRO A 17 8.09 -14.00 -11.05
C PRO A 17 7.06 -15.11 -10.81
N ASP A 18 7.10 -16.16 -11.62
CA ASP A 18 6.10 -17.25 -11.59
C ASP A 18 6.01 -17.95 -10.24
N GLU A 19 7.16 -18.16 -9.58
CA GLU A 19 7.22 -18.76 -8.24
C GLU A 19 6.45 -17.93 -7.20
N LEU A 20 6.63 -16.61 -7.24
CA LEU A 20 5.95 -15.70 -6.32
C LEU A 20 4.45 -15.63 -6.63
N TRP A 21 4.08 -15.61 -7.90
CA TRP A 21 2.68 -15.62 -8.34
C TRP A 21 1.96 -16.90 -7.87
N SER A 22 2.61 -18.05 -8.04
CA SER A 22 2.07 -19.35 -7.68
C SER A 22 1.90 -19.49 -6.17
N ALA A 23 2.90 -19.07 -5.39
CA ALA A 23 2.83 -19.04 -3.94
C ALA A 23 1.69 -18.14 -3.44
N ALA A 24 1.59 -16.91 -3.95
CA ALA A 24 0.53 -15.98 -3.58
C ALA A 24 -0.88 -16.51 -3.95
N MET A 25 -1.00 -17.20 -5.09
CA MET A 25 -2.27 -17.81 -5.49
C MET A 25 -2.69 -18.96 -4.56
N ALA A 26 -1.74 -19.79 -4.13
CA ALA A 26 -2.00 -20.89 -3.21
C ALA A 26 -2.54 -20.36 -1.86
N GLU A 27 -1.89 -19.35 -1.29
CA GLU A 27 -2.32 -18.71 -0.04
C GLU A 27 -3.67 -18.02 -0.18
N ALA A 28 -3.88 -17.26 -1.26
CA ALA A 28 -5.17 -16.60 -1.51
C ALA A 28 -6.32 -17.62 -1.59
N LYS A 29 -6.07 -18.76 -2.23
CA LYS A 29 -7.04 -19.86 -2.32
C LYS A 29 -7.30 -20.49 -0.96
N ALA A 30 -6.27 -20.69 -0.13
CA ALA A 30 -6.41 -21.21 1.23
C ALA A 30 -7.25 -20.26 2.12
N GLU A 31 -7.12 -18.95 1.92
CA GLU A 31 -7.92 -17.92 2.59
C GLU A 31 -9.34 -17.75 2.01
N GLY A 32 -9.66 -18.40 0.89
CA GLY A 32 -10.95 -18.24 0.20
C GLY A 32 -11.12 -16.89 -0.49
N ARG A 33 -10.02 -16.23 -0.86
CA ARG A 33 -9.99 -14.91 -1.51
C ARG A 33 -9.43 -15.00 -2.93
N THR A 34 -9.67 -13.97 -3.75
CA THR A 34 -9.05 -13.91 -5.08
C THR A 34 -7.67 -13.26 -4.99
N LEU A 35 -6.77 -13.63 -5.92
CA LEU A 35 -5.45 -12.98 -6.02
C LEU A 35 -5.58 -11.47 -6.27
N THR A 36 -6.61 -11.03 -6.99
CA THR A 36 -6.94 -9.61 -7.18
C THR A 36 -7.21 -8.91 -5.84
N ASP A 37 -7.98 -9.54 -4.94
CA ASP A 37 -8.27 -8.97 -3.62
C ASP A 37 -7.00 -8.81 -2.77
N VAL A 38 -6.08 -9.78 -2.87
CA VAL A 38 -4.77 -9.72 -2.20
C VAL A 38 -3.97 -8.54 -2.73
N ILE A 39 -3.81 -8.44 -4.06
CA ILE A 39 -3.06 -7.36 -4.71
C ILE A 39 -3.63 -5.99 -4.31
N VAL A 40 -4.96 -5.81 -4.38
CA VAL A 40 -5.61 -4.54 -4.01
C VAL A 40 -5.36 -4.21 -2.54
N SER A 41 -5.49 -5.20 -1.64
CA SER A 41 -5.29 -5.02 -0.20
C SER A 41 -3.85 -4.58 0.12
N ASP A 42 -2.86 -5.22 -0.52
CA ASP A 42 -1.45 -4.90 -0.33
C ASP A 42 -1.06 -3.55 -0.94
N LEU A 43 -1.67 -3.17 -2.07
CA LEU A 43 -1.48 -1.83 -2.64
C LEU A 43 -2.01 -0.74 -1.69
N HIS A 44 -3.18 -0.94 -1.07
CA HIS A 44 -3.68 -0.02 -0.05
C HIS A 44 -2.72 0.09 1.13
N ARG A 45 -2.22 -1.05 1.64
CA ARG A 45 -1.25 -1.09 2.73
C ARG A 45 0.05 -0.36 2.36
N TYR A 46 0.56 -0.59 1.15
CA TYR A 46 1.75 0.07 0.63
C TYR A 46 1.59 1.60 0.59
N VAL A 47 0.48 2.10 0.03
CA VAL A 47 0.21 3.55 -0.05
C VAL A 47 0.09 4.17 1.33
N ASN A 48 -0.67 3.54 2.24
CA ASN A 48 -0.86 4.05 3.59
C ASN A 48 0.46 4.07 4.38
N ARG A 49 1.27 3.02 4.25
CA ARG A 49 2.61 2.97 4.85
C ARG A 49 3.49 4.11 4.33
N ARG A 50 3.60 4.28 3.01
CA ARG A 50 4.41 5.34 2.39
C ARG A 50 3.95 6.75 2.77
N ARG A 51 2.64 6.98 2.92
CA ARG A 51 2.11 8.27 3.36
C ARG A 51 2.49 8.58 4.81
N ARG A 52 2.40 7.60 5.72
CA ARG A 52 2.84 7.76 7.11
C ARG A 52 4.32 8.04 7.21
N GLU A 53 5.14 7.30 6.48
CA GLU A 53 6.59 7.51 6.47
C GLU A 53 6.95 8.92 5.98
N ARG A 54 6.31 9.41 4.90
CA ARG A 54 6.54 10.79 4.44
C ARG A 54 6.08 11.84 5.45
N GLY A 55 4.87 11.70 6.00
CA GLY A 55 4.38 12.63 7.02
C GLY A 55 5.19 12.61 8.32
N ALA A 56 5.81 11.48 8.67
CA ALA A 56 6.74 11.38 9.79
C ALA A 56 8.05 12.14 9.51
N LEU A 57 8.59 12.03 8.29
CA LEU A 57 9.77 12.79 7.85
C LEU A 57 9.48 14.30 7.85
N ASP A 58 8.29 14.71 7.40
CA ASP A 58 7.87 16.11 7.42
C ASP A 58 7.74 16.64 8.86
N GLY A 59 7.13 15.86 9.77
CA GLY A 59 6.94 16.22 11.18
C GLY A 59 8.20 16.18 12.05
N GLU A 60 9.24 15.43 11.66
CA GLU A 60 10.56 15.48 12.28
C GLU A 60 11.38 16.70 11.83
N ALA A 61 11.23 17.13 10.57
CA ALA A 61 11.84 18.35 10.07
C ALA A 61 11.28 19.62 10.76
N GLN A 62 9.99 19.65 11.12
CA GLN A 62 9.42 20.77 11.89
C GLN A 62 9.86 20.77 13.36
N ARG A 63 10.04 19.61 14.01
CA ARG A 63 10.47 19.55 15.42
C ARG A 63 11.94 19.89 15.66
N SER A 64 12.79 19.79 14.63
CA SER A 64 14.21 20.14 14.71
C SER A 64 14.51 21.61 14.41
N GLY A 65 13.52 22.38 13.92
CA GLY A 65 13.67 23.82 13.64
C GLY A 65 13.29 24.75 14.80
N GLU A 66 12.75 24.24 15.91
CA GLU A 66 12.19 25.05 17.01
C GLU A 66 12.84 24.71 18.35
N SER A 67 14.14 24.98 18.50
CA SER A 67 14.80 25.01 19.82
C SER A 67 16.01 25.95 19.90
N ASP A 68 16.15 26.90 18.99
CA ASP A 68 17.28 27.85 19.02
C ASP A 68 16.82 29.31 18.90
N ASN A 69 15.77 29.68 19.63
CA ASN A 69 15.43 31.09 19.82
C ASN A 69 15.34 31.42 21.31
N HIS A 70 16.50 31.77 21.86
CA HIS A 70 16.65 32.40 23.16
C HIS A 70 16.75 33.91 22.96
N PRO A 71 15.75 34.73 23.35
CA PRO A 71 15.98 36.14 23.59
C PRO A 71 16.28 36.37 25.08
N LYS A 72 17.22 37.29 25.31
CA LYS A 72 17.79 37.69 26.60
C LYS A 72 16.83 38.47 27.48
#